data_AF-A0A7R7YJD1-F1
#
_entry.id   AF-A0A7R7YJD1-F1
#
_cell.length_a   1.000
_cell.length_b   1.000
_cell.length_c   1.000
_cell.angle_alpha   90.00
_cell.angle_beta   90.00
_cell.angle_gamma   90.00
#
_symmetry.space_group_name_H-M   'P 1'
#
loop_
_entity.id
_entity.type
_entity.pdbx_description
1 polymer ?
#
loop_
_entity_poly.entity_id
_entity_poly.type
_entity_poly.pdbx_seq_one_letter_code
_entity_poly.pdbx_strand_id
1 'polypeptide(L)' 'MSGLGARAATYANGRWVAVGWGEKAFLSQDGLRWSEEPLPGYRSLNAVAYGNGLYVAVGDYGHILIRRE' A
#
# COMPACT_ATOMS: atom_id res chain seq x y z
N MET A 1 16.33 -12.34 -7.79
CA MET A 1 15.16 -11.50 -8.13
C MET A 1 14.65 -10.92 -6.82
N SER A 2 14.78 -9.61 -6.60
CA SER A 2 14.13 -8.98 -5.44
C SER A 2 12.69 -8.70 -5.82
N GLY A 3 11.73 -9.37 -5.17
CA GLY A 3 10.30 -9.06 -5.33
C GLY A 3 9.96 -7.64 -4.87
N LEU A 4 8.70 -7.24 -5.03
CA LEU A 4 8.20 -5.88 -4.72
C LEU A 4 8.43 -5.42 -3.27
N GLY A 5 8.87 -6.27 -2.35
CA GLY A 5 9.02 -5.91 -0.94
C GLY A 5 7.68 -5.61 -0.26
N ALA A 6 6.56 -6.01 -0.89
CA ALA A 6 5.22 -5.89 -0.32
C ALA A 6 5.03 -6.88 0.84
N ARG A 7 4.34 -6.43 1.89
CA ARG A 7 3.94 -7.22 3.06
C ARG A 7 2.44 -7.53 3.06
N ALA A 8 1.63 -6.62 2.52
CA ALA A 8 0.18 -6.77 2.43
C ALA A 8 -0.36 -6.12 1.16
N ALA A 9 -1.51 -6.61 0.69
CA ALA A 9 -2.24 -6.04 -0.43
C ALA A 9 -3.75 -6.10 -0.20
N THR A 10 -4.48 -5.16 -0.79
CA THR A 10 -5.93 -5.15 -0.87
C THR A 10 -6.36 -4.81 -2.29
N TYR A 11 -7.53 -5.33 -2.71
CA TYR A 11 -8.16 -4.96 -3.97
C TYR A 11 -9.42 -4.17 -3.69
N ALA A 12 -9.49 -2.96 -4.22
CA ALA A 12 -10.64 -2.09 -4.06
C ALA A 12 -10.77 -1.16 -5.27
N ASN A 13 -12.02 -0.82 -5.61
CA ASN A 13 -12.35 0.13 -6.68
C ASN A 13 -11.61 -0.14 -8.01
N GLY A 14 -11.48 -1.41 -8.38
CA GLY A 14 -10.86 -1.80 -9.65
C GLY A 14 -9.33 -1.84 -9.64
N ARG A 15 -8.66 -1.56 -8.51
CA ARG A 15 -7.19 -1.59 -8.40
C ARG A 15 -6.70 -2.41 -7.22
N TRP A 16 -5.51 -2.97 -7.38
CA TRP A 16 -4.69 -3.48 -6.29
C TRP A 16 -3.87 -2.34 -5.65
N VAL A 17 -3.85 -2.34 -4.33
CA VAL A 17 -2.96 -1.50 -3.52
C VAL A 17 -2.18 -2.42 -2.59
N ALA A 18 -0.85 -2.34 -2.65
CA ALA A 18 0.03 -3.07 -1.76
C ALA A 18 0.95 -2.12 -1.00
N VAL A 19 1.30 -2.52 0.22
CA VAL A 19 2.20 -1.78 1.11
C VAL A 19 3.27 -2.72 1.64
N GLY A 20 4.42 -2.18 2.01
CA GLY A 20 5.53 -2.99 2.47
C GLY A 20 6.73 -2.17 2.89
N TRP A 21 7.91 -2.68 2.56
CA TRP A 21 9.18 -2.08 2.95
C TRP A 21 9.45 -0.75 2.25
N GLY A 22 9.94 0.22 3.03
CA GLY A 22 10.33 1.53 2.54
C GLY A 22 9.15 2.50 2.42
N GLU A 23 9.43 3.68 1.90
CA GLU A 23 8.51 4.81 1.86
C GLU A 23 7.67 4.83 0.58
N LYS A 24 7.00 3.70 0.30
CA LYS A 24 6.22 3.53 -0.92
C LYS A 24 5.05 2.55 -0.76
N ALA A 25 4.01 2.81 -1.54
CA ALA A 25 2.99 1.83 -1.89
C ALA A 25 3.22 1.32 -3.32
N PHE A 26 2.55 0.23 -3.66
CA PHE A 26 2.53 -0.32 -5.01
C PHE A 26 1.09 -0.36 -5.49
N LEU A 27 0.87 0.08 -6.73
CA LEU A 27 -0.44 0.11 -7.37
C LEU A 27 -0.43 -0.79 -8.59
N SER A 28 -1.53 -1.48 -8.84
CA SER A 28 -1.70 -2.29 -10.05
C SER A 28 -3.16 -2.38 -10.46
N GLN A 29 -3.42 -2.44 -11.77
CA GLN A 29 -4.76 -2.72 -12.28
C GLN A 29 -5.00 -4.23 -12.46
N ASP A 30 -3.95 -4.98 -12.80
CA ASP A 30 -4.03 -6.38 -13.21
C ASP A 30 -3.41 -7.36 -12.18
N GLY A 31 -2.77 -6.85 -11.13
CA GLY A 31 -2.05 -7.64 -10.13
C GLY A 31 -0.71 -8.22 -10.63
N LEU A 32 -0.38 -7.99 -11.91
CA LEU A 32 0.81 -8.53 -12.57
C LEU A 32 1.87 -7.46 -12.77
N ARG A 33 1.46 -6.24 -13.12
CA ARG A 33 2.33 -5.09 -13.34
C ARG A 33 2.06 -4.03 -12.28
N TRP A 34 3.13 -3.54 -11.67
CA TRP A 34 3.03 -2.66 -10.51
C TRP A 34 3.80 -1.37 -10.74
N SER A 35 3.21 -0.25 -10.32
CA SER A 35 3.87 1.06 -10.24
C SER A 35 4.08 1.44 -8.79
N GLU A 36 5.19 2.10 -8.49
CA GLU A 36 5.47 2.61 -7.14
C GLU A 36 4.79 3.97 -6.95
N GLU A 37 4.15 4.16 -5.81
CA GLU A 37 3.64 5.45 -5.36
C GLU A 37 4.43 5.88 -4.11
N PRO A 38 5.22 6.96 -4.18
CA PRO A 38 5.99 7.45 -3.04
C PRO A 38 5.10 7.86 -1.87
N LEU A 39 5.50 7.51 -0.65
CA LEU A 39 4.85 7.89 0.60
C LEU A 39 5.86 8.52 1.58
N PRO A 40 6.39 9.72 1.30
CA PRO A 40 7.46 10.32 2.10
C PRO A 40 7.07 10.44 3.58
N GLY A 41 7.96 10.01 4.46
CA GLY A 41 7.75 10.09 5.91
C GLY A 41 6.85 9.00 6.50
N TYR A 42 6.29 8.11 5.68
CA TYR A 42 5.73 6.84 6.12
C TYR A 42 6.77 5.77 5.85
N ARG A 43 7.43 5.28 6.90
CA ARG A 43 8.35 4.14 6.76
C ARG A 43 7.57 2.88 6.38
N SER A 44 8.13 1.69 6.62
CA SER A 44 7.50 0.45 6.20
C SER A 44 6.08 0.32 6.77
N LEU A 45 5.14 0.07 5.87
CA LEU A 45 3.75 -0.21 6.18
C LEU A 45 3.52 -1.73 6.14
N ASN A 46 2.76 -2.23 7.12
CA ASN A 46 2.65 -3.66 7.43
C ASN A 46 1.32 -4.26 7.02
N ALA A 47 0.25 -3.46 7.05
CA ALA A 47 -1.09 -3.90 6.68
C ALA A 47 -1.82 -2.77 5.95
N VAL A 48 -2.75 -3.15 5.07
CA VAL A 48 -3.64 -2.24 4.37
C VAL A 48 -5.03 -2.87 4.28
N ALA A 49 -6.07 -2.06 4.50
CA ALA A 49 -7.46 -2.44 4.32
C ALA A 49 -8.21 -1.31 3.61
N TYR A 50 -9.31 -1.67 2.94
CA TYR A 50 -10.22 -0.71 2.32
C TYR A 50 -11.64 -0.90 2.86
N GLY A 51 -12.31 0.21 3.18
CA GLY A 51 -13.71 0.21 3.58
C GLY A 51 -14.27 1.62 3.62
N ASN A 52 -15.56 1.78 3.32
CA ASN A 52 -16.26 3.07 3.35
C ASN A 52 -15.54 4.20 2.58
N GLY A 53 -14.97 3.91 1.41
CA GLY A 53 -14.26 4.91 0.60
C GLY A 53 -12.84 5.23 1.06
N LEU A 54 -12.29 4.51 2.04
CA LEU A 54 -11.00 4.80 2.65
C LEU A 54 -10.06 3.62 2.54
N TYR A 55 -8.84 3.88 2.09
CA TYR A 55 -7.70 3.01 2.38
C TYR A 55 -7.11 3.41 3.72
N VAL A 56 -6.89 2.43 4.58
CA VAL A 56 -6.18 2.59 5.85
C VAL A 56 -4.98 1.65 5.81
N ALA A 57 -3.78 2.21 5.96
CA ALA A 57 -2.55 1.46 6.09
C ALA A 57 -1.87 1.78 7.41
N VAL A 58 -1.30 0.76 8.05
CA VAL A 58 -0.61 0.89 9.34
C VAL A 58 0.79 0.32 9.24
N GLY A 59 1.75 0.88 9.96
CA GLY A 59 3.16 0.51 9.83
C GLY A 59 3.99 0.68 11.08
N ASP A 60 5.30 0.60 10.86
CA ASP A 60 6.30 0.76 11.90
C ASP A 60 6.16 2.14 12.59
N TYR A 61 6.68 2.27 13.81
CA TYR A 61 6.67 3.53 14.58
C TYR A 61 5.27 4.14 14.82
N GLY A 62 4.21 3.33 14.72
CA GLY A 62 2.84 3.80 14.91
C GLY A 62 2.29 4.61 13.74
N HIS A 63 2.90 4.53 12.56
CA HIS A 63 2.38 5.20 11.37
C HIS A 63 0.99 4.69 11.00
N ILE A 64 0.09 5.63 10.73
CA ILE A 64 -1.24 5.39 10.17
C ILE A 64 -1.40 6.30 8.98
N LEU A 65 -1.59 5.72 7.80
CA LEU A 65 -1.95 6.44 6.58
C LEU A 65 -3.43 6.21 6.31
N ILE A 66 -4.14 7.31 6.08
CA ILE A 66 -5.54 7.29 5.63
C ILE A 66 -5.61 8.02 4.31
N ARG A 67 -6.17 7.37 3.29
CA ARG A 67 -6.39 7.96 1.97
C ARG A 67 -7.81 7.73 1.52
N ARG A 68 -8.48 8.83 1.13
CA ARG A 68 -9.76 8.75 0.43
C ARG A 68 -9.51 8.44 -1.04
N GLU A 69 -10.41 7.66 -1.62
CA GLU A 69 -10.64 7.73 -3.06
C GLU A 69 -11.62 8.85 -3.42
#